data_AF-A0A1X0NRP9-F1
#
_entry.id   AF-A0A1X0NRP9-F1
#
_cell.length_a   1.000
_cell.length_b   1.000
_cell.length_c   1.000
_cell.angle_alpha   90.00
_cell.angle_beta   90.00
_cell.angle_gamma   90.00
#
_symmetry.space_group_name_H-M   'P 1'
#
loop_
_entity.id
_entity.type
_entity.pdbx_description
1 polymer ?
#
loop_
_entity_poly.entity_id
_entity_poly.type
_entity_poly.pdbx_seq_one_letter_code
_entity_poly.pdbx_strand_id
1 'polypeptide(L)'
;MWLFRISCTFIVLLAFVLAVIPEQDTLLGLVPESYTFDALRRKFGGSRDLNHTGTRKLYHSLLHGINEYMKRSKNESGVKERALSCNSLRWTARLYARSRDGTYVFPRVTDWVLQLRDSYVYGFRYLPHSVLDDIYRSLRGDFSFSSTTLVIQQIKGCLFPSADRAGCPSYIFLRQIRGKSDDDVLSSCVKTNSNYDSV
;
A
#
# COMPACT_ATOMS: atom_id res chain seq x y z
N MET A 1 31.29 -14.92 14.33
CA MET A 1 31.47 -13.45 14.48
C MET A 1 31.44 -12.68 13.16
N TRP A 2 32.11 -13.14 12.10
CA TRP A 2 32.16 -12.42 10.80
C TRP A 2 30.78 -12.25 10.14
N LEU A 3 29.97 -13.32 10.10
CA LEU A 3 28.58 -13.26 9.61
C LEU A 3 27.71 -12.28 10.39
N PHE A 4 27.85 -12.22 11.72
CA PHE A 4 27.12 -11.28 12.56
C PHE A 4 27.49 -9.82 12.25
N ARG A 5 28.78 -9.55 12.02
CA ARG A 5 29.25 -8.21 11.65
C ARG A 5 28.73 -7.78 10.27
N ILE A 6 28.70 -8.68 9.29
CA ILE A 6 28.15 -8.42 7.96
C ILE A 6 26.64 -8.18 8.03
N SER A 7 25.91 -9.00 8.79
CA SER A 7 24.47 -8.79 8.97
C SER A 7 24.18 -7.45 9.64
N CYS A 8 24.94 -7.07 10.67
CA CYS A 8 24.78 -5.77 11.33
C CYS A 8 25.09 -4.60 10.39
N THR A 9 26.19 -4.65 9.63
CA THR A 9 26.50 -3.58 8.67
C THR A 9 25.46 -3.47 7.57
N PHE A 10 24.96 -4.60 7.05
CA PHE A 10 23.87 -4.60 6.07
C PHE A 10 22.59 -3.97 6.63
N ILE A 11 22.20 -4.32 7.86
CA ILE A 11 21.02 -3.73 8.53
C ILE A 11 21.18 -2.23 8.74
N VAL A 12 22.35 -1.78 9.19
CA VAL A 12 22.63 -0.35 9.40
C VAL A 12 22.60 0.41 8.08
N LEU A 13 23.17 -0.16 7.02
CA LEU A 13 23.22 0.46 5.71
C LEU A 13 21.82 0.53 5.08
N LEU A 14 21.01 -0.54 5.23
CA LEU A 14 19.61 -0.55 4.84
C LEU A 14 18.79 0.50 5.61
N ALA A 15 18.99 0.59 6.94
CA ALA A 15 18.32 1.59 7.78
C ALA A 15 18.69 3.01 7.36
N PHE A 16 19.96 3.26 7.03
CA PHE A 16 20.44 4.55 6.53
C PHE A 16 19.79 4.90 5.18
N VAL A 17 19.75 3.96 4.24
CA VAL A 17 19.08 4.15 2.94
C VAL A 17 17.59 4.49 3.12
N LEU A 18 16.90 3.79 4.02
CA LEU A 18 15.48 4.04 4.32
C LEU A 18 15.25 5.39 5.04
N ALA A 19 16.22 5.87 5.81
CA ALA A 19 16.15 7.14 6.52
C ALA A 19 16.42 8.35 5.62
N VAL A 20 17.32 8.23 4.65
CA VAL A 20 17.79 9.35 3.81
C VAL A 20 16.88 9.61 2.61
N ILE A 21 16.15 8.62 2.10
CA ILE A 21 15.27 8.83 0.95
C ILE A 21 14.05 9.66 1.39
N PRO A 22 13.88 10.88 0.87
CA PRO A 22 12.73 11.71 1.20
C PRO A 22 11.46 10.96 0.80
N GLU A 23 10.51 10.92 1.73
CA GLU A 23 9.17 10.44 1.43
C GLU A 23 8.54 11.44 0.46
N GLN A 24 8.01 10.95 -0.65
CA GLN A 24 7.21 11.79 -1.53
C GLN A 24 5.83 11.95 -0.89
N ASP A 25 5.77 12.82 0.11
CA ASP A 25 4.57 13.47 0.63
C ASP A 25 3.94 14.23 -0.55
N THR A 26 2.70 14.06 -0.97
CA THR A 26 1.45 13.96 -0.24
C THR A 26 0.36 13.55 -1.25
N LEU A 27 -0.53 12.63 -0.90
CA LEU A 27 -1.89 12.61 -1.46
C LEU A 27 -2.91 12.96 -0.36
N LEU A 28 -2.52 13.87 0.53
CA LEU A 28 -3.41 14.54 1.47
C LEU A 28 -4.45 15.29 0.64
N GLY A 29 -5.70 14.81 0.67
CA GLY A 29 -6.84 15.41 -0.05
C GLY A 29 -7.56 14.49 -1.05
N LEU A 30 -7.04 13.29 -1.35
CA LEU A 30 -7.71 12.36 -2.29
C LEU A 30 -8.67 11.37 -1.62
N VAL A 31 -8.69 11.35 -0.29
CA VAL A 31 -9.65 10.58 0.51
C VAL A 31 -10.75 11.54 0.97
N PRO A 32 -12.01 11.34 0.56
CA PRO A 32 -13.13 12.12 1.07
C PRO A 32 -13.24 11.98 2.58
N GLU A 33 -13.72 13.02 3.26
CA GLU A 33 -13.79 13.07 4.73
C GLU A 33 -14.49 11.84 5.33
N SER A 34 -15.55 11.36 4.68
CA SER A 34 -16.34 10.19 5.09
C SER A 34 -15.58 8.86 5.07
N TYR A 35 -14.43 8.81 4.40
CA TYR A 35 -13.57 7.62 4.28
C TYR A 35 -12.20 7.81 4.94
N THR A 36 -11.99 8.91 5.65
CA THR A 36 -10.82 9.06 6.52
C THR A 36 -10.81 7.98 7.59
N PHE A 37 -9.62 7.61 8.08
CA PHE A 37 -9.50 6.54 9.08
C PHE A 37 -10.35 6.85 10.34
N ASP A 38 -10.36 8.11 10.77
CA ASP A 38 -11.17 8.56 11.91
C ASP A 38 -12.68 8.56 11.62
N ALA A 39 -13.11 8.89 10.40
CA ALA A 39 -14.52 8.76 10.03
C ALA A 39 -14.96 7.29 10.02
N LEU A 40 -14.12 6.38 9.52
CA LEU A 40 -14.39 4.95 9.58
C LEU A 40 -14.44 4.45 11.02
N ARG A 41 -13.52 4.90 11.88
CA ARG A 41 -13.51 4.57 13.31
C ARG A 41 -14.75 5.08 14.04
N ARG A 42 -15.22 6.29 13.74
CA ARG A 42 -16.48 6.83 14.27
C ARG A 42 -17.69 6.03 13.81
N LYS A 43 -17.70 5.60 12.55
CA LYS A 43 -18.83 4.88 11.93
C LYS A 43 -18.94 3.41 12.33
N PHE A 44 -17.82 2.71 12.40
CA PHE A 44 -17.77 1.25 12.56
C PHE A 44 -17.06 0.80 13.86
N GLY A 45 -16.57 1.74 14.67
CA GLY A 45 -15.91 1.49 15.95
C GLY A 45 -14.38 1.45 15.89
N GLY A 46 -13.74 1.50 17.05
CA GLY A 46 -12.27 1.47 17.19
C GLY A 46 -11.69 0.27 17.95
N SER A 47 -12.53 -0.58 18.54
CA SER A 47 -12.14 -1.84 19.18
C SER A 47 -11.56 -2.87 18.19
N ARG A 48 -10.64 -3.73 18.64
CA ARG A 48 -10.10 -4.85 17.85
C ARG A 48 -10.79 -6.15 18.26
N ASP A 49 -12.05 -6.27 17.87
CA ASP A 49 -13.01 -7.27 18.37
C ASP A 49 -13.62 -8.16 17.28
N LEU A 50 -13.32 -7.92 16.01
CA LEU A 50 -13.85 -8.72 14.91
C LEU A 50 -12.99 -9.97 14.72
N ASN A 51 -13.65 -11.12 14.50
CA ASN A 51 -12.95 -12.30 13.99
C ASN A 51 -12.64 -12.14 12.48
N HIS A 52 -11.93 -13.10 11.88
CA HIS A 52 -11.58 -13.07 10.46
C HIS A 52 -12.78 -12.89 9.54
N THR A 53 -13.88 -13.61 9.80
CA THR A 53 -15.11 -13.52 9.01
C THR A 53 -15.75 -12.13 9.12
N GLY A 54 -15.81 -11.57 10.33
CA GLY A 54 -16.33 -10.23 10.58
C GLY A 54 -15.47 -9.15 9.92
N THR A 55 -14.15 -9.27 10.03
CA THR A 55 -13.19 -8.37 9.38
C THR A 55 -13.35 -8.39 7.86
N ARG A 56 -13.54 -9.57 7.27
CA ARG A 56 -13.78 -9.73 5.83
C ARG A 56 -15.10 -9.09 5.41
N LYS A 57 -16.20 -9.34 6.12
CA LYS A 57 -17.50 -8.70 5.86
C LYS A 57 -17.40 -7.17 5.93
N LEU A 58 -16.69 -6.64 6.93
CA LEU A 58 -16.43 -5.21 7.06
C LEU A 58 -15.67 -4.68 5.84
N TYR A 59 -14.58 -5.34 5.42
CA TYR A 59 -13.81 -4.93 4.26
C TYR A 59 -14.65 -4.93 2.97
N HIS A 60 -15.48 -5.95 2.74
CA HIS A 60 -16.41 -5.98 1.60
C HIS A 60 -17.42 -4.84 1.63
N SER A 61 -18.00 -4.56 2.79
CA SER A 61 -18.94 -3.43 2.97
C SER A 61 -18.28 -2.10 2.62
N LEU A 62 -17.02 -1.90 3.04
CA LEU A 62 -16.24 -0.70 2.69
C LEU A 62 -15.97 -0.62 1.18
N LEU A 63 -15.58 -1.73 0.54
CA LEU A 63 -15.36 -1.76 -0.90
C LEU A 63 -16.63 -1.50 -1.71
N HIS A 64 -17.77 -2.02 -1.26
CA HIS A 64 -19.06 -1.72 -1.85
C HIS A 64 -19.38 -0.22 -1.73
N GLY A 65 -19.18 0.38 -0.55
CA GLY A 65 -19.35 1.81 -0.35
C GLY A 65 -18.42 2.64 -1.24
N ILE A 66 -17.16 2.25 -1.38
CA ILE A 66 -16.19 2.91 -2.27
C ILE A 66 -16.65 2.81 -3.73
N ASN A 67 -17.15 1.65 -4.17
CA ASN A 67 -17.66 1.47 -5.53
C ASN A 67 -18.80 2.47 -5.83
N GLU A 68 -19.78 2.54 -4.93
CA GLU A 68 -20.92 3.46 -5.08
C GLU A 68 -20.47 4.92 -5.11
N TYR A 69 -19.51 5.31 -4.27
CA TYR A 69 -18.89 6.63 -4.32
C TYR A 69 -18.21 6.88 -5.69
N MET A 70 -17.40 5.94 -6.17
CA MET A 70 -16.66 6.07 -7.44
C MET A 70 -17.58 6.11 -8.66
N LYS A 71 -18.76 5.47 -8.61
CA LYS A 71 -19.78 5.57 -9.66
C LYS A 71 -20.39 6.96 -9.71
N ARG A 72 -20.68 7.56 -8.55
CA ARG A 72 -21.26 8.92 -8.46
C ARG A 72 -20.27 9.98 -8.94
N SER A 73 -19.01 9.88 -8.54
CA SER A 73 -17.96 10.83 -8.94
C SER A 73 -17.45 10.65 -10.38
N LYS A 74 -18.06 9.75 -11.16
CA LYS A 74 -17.62 9.41 -12.53
C LYS A 74 -17.56 10.62 -13.47
N ASN A 75 -18.47 11.57 -13.30
CA ASN A 75 -18.58 12.73 -14.18
C ASN A 75 -17.84 13.97 -13.64
N GLU A 76 -17.33 13.91 -12.41
CA GLU A 76 -16.77 15.08 -11.71
C GLU A 76 -15.24 15.15 -11.79
N SER A 77 -14.58 14.04 -12.15
CA SER A 77 -13.10 13.93 -12.09
C SER A 77 -12.54 13.10 -13.23
N GLY A 78 -11.29 13.40 -13.61
CA GLY A 78 -10.59 12.68 -14.67
C GLY A 78 -10.29 11.23 -14.29
N VAL A 79 -10.09 10.36 -15.29
CA VAL A 79 -9.79 8.93 -15.09
C VAL A 79 -8.59 8.72 -14.14
N LYS A 80 -7.53 9.50 -14.32
CA LYS A 80 -6.33 9.49 -13.47
C LYS A 80 -6.62 9.82 -12.00
N GLU A 81 -7.37 10.88 -11.74
CA GLU A 81 -7.74 11.32 -10.39
C GLU A 81 -8.61 10.27 -9.69
N ARG A 82 -9.52 9.67 -10.45
CA ARG A 82 -10.36 8.57 -9.95
C ARG A 82 -9.52 7.34 -9.61
N ALA A 83 -8.55 6.99 -10.45
CA ALA A 83 -7.64 5.87 -10.18
C ALA A 83 -6.78 6.11 -8.92
N LEU A 84 -6.27 7.34 -8.77
CA LEU A 84 -5.54 7.80 -7.57
C LEU A 84 -6.41 7.70 -6.31
N SER A 85 -7.60 8.30 -6.34
CA SER A 85 -8.53 8.32 -5.21
C SER A 85 -8.95 6.91 -4.81
N CYS A 86 -9.28 6.07 -5.79
CA CYS A 86 -9.59 4.66 -5.55
C CYS A 86 -8.46 3.92 -4.84
N ASN A 87 -7.22 4.05 -5.31
CA ASN A 87 -6.09 3.36 -4.70
C ASN A 87 -5.92 3.76 -3.24
N SER A 88 -6.10 5.05 -2.94
CA SER A 88 -6.07 5.59 -1.58
C SER A 88 -7.22 5.07 -0.72
N LEU A 89 -8.45 5.16 -1.20
CA LEU A 89 -9.66 4.65 -0.53
C LEU A 89 -9.54 3.17 -0.18
N ARG A 90 -9.07 2.36 -1.13
CA ARG A 90 -8.89 0.91 -0.94
C ARG A 90 -7.79 0.61 0.08
N TRP A 91 -6.73 1.40 0.10
CA TRP A 91 -5.70 1.31 1.13
C TRP A 91 -6.26 1.59 2.52
N THR A 92 -6.94 2.73 2.69
CA THR A 92 -7.53 3.13 3.97
C THR A 92 -8.55 2.10 4.47
N ALA A 93 -9.40 1.60 3.58
CA ALA A 93 -10.35 0.53 3.91
C ALA A 93 -9.65 -0.75 4.39
N ARG A 94 -8.53 -1.14 3.76
CA ARG A 94 -7.75 -2.32 4.16
C ARG A 94 -7.08 -2.11 5.50
N LEU A 95 -6.45 -0.97 5.71
CA LEU A 95 -5.77 -0.63 6.96
C LEU A 95 -6.78 -0.59 8.12
N TYR A 96 -7.92 0.06 7.90
CA TYR A 96 -9.00 0.12 8.88
C TYR A 96 -9.57 -1.27 9.20
N ALA A 97 -9.92 -2.08 8.19
CA ALA A 97 -10.41 -3.43 8.42
C ALA A 97 -9.42 -4.29 9.23
N ARG A 98 -8.11 -4.24 8.91
CA ARG A 98 -7.08 -4.97 9.68
C ARG A 98 -6.99 -4.53 11.13
N SER A 99 -7.17 -3.23 11.40
CA SER A 99 -7.15 -2.70 12.77
C SER A 99 -8.25 -3.29 13.67
N ARG A 100 -9.33 -3.82 13.06
CA ARG A 100 -10.46 -4.44 13.73
C ARG A 100 -10.29 -5.95 14.00
N ASP A 101 -9.31 -6.61 13.38
CA ASP A 101 -9.14 -8.07 13.45
C ASP A 101 -8.53 -8.54 14.78
N GLY A 102 -9.38 -8.98 15.71
CA GLY A 102 -9.02 -9.53 17.02
C GLY A 102 -8.74 -11.03 17.03
N THR A 103 -8.65 -11.69 15.87
CA THR A 103 -8.54 -13.17 15.84
C THR A 103 -7.23 -13.71 16.41
N TYR A 104 -6.15 -12.94 16.32
CA TYR A 104 -4.82 -13.41 16.74
C TYR A 104 -4.50 -13.02 18.19
N VAL A 105 -3.97 -13.98 18.94
CA VAL A 105 -3.52 -13.82 20.34
C VAL A 105 -2.41 -12.77 20.48
N PHE A 106 -1.55 -12.64 19.45
CA PHE A 106 -0.47 -11.66 19.42
C PHE A 106 -0.64 -10.69 18.22
N PRO A 107 -1.54 -9.70 18.32
CA PRO A 107 -1.88 -8.79 17.22
C PRO A 107 -0.68 -8.11 16.58
N ARG A 108 0.29 -7.67 17.40
CA ARG A 108 1.50 -6.97 16.92
C ARG A 108 2.32 -7.86 15.98
N VAL A 109 2.49 -9.14 16.30
CA VAL A 109 3.28 -10.07 15.49
C VAL A 109 2.61 -10.31 14.15
N THR A 110 1.30 -10.51 14.14
CA THR A 110 0.53 -10.64 12.90
C THR A 110 0.65 -9.39 12.04
N ASP A 111 0.53 -8.20 12.64
CA ASP A 111 0.63 -6.94 11.90
C ASP A 111 2.01 -6.80 11.23
N TRP A 112 3.10 -7.15 11.93
CA TRP A 112 4.45 -7.21 11.35
C TRP A 112 4.56 -8.21 10.19
N VAL A 113 4.00 -9.42 10.33
CA VAL A 113 4.00 -10.44 9.27
C VAL A 113 3.23 -9.96 8.04
N LEU A 114 2.09 -9.30 8.24
CA LEU A 114 1.27 -8.74 7.16
C LEU A 114 1.99 -7.57 6.47
N GLN A 115 2.64 -6.69 7.22
CA GLN A 115 3.45 -5.59 6.68
C GLN A 115 4.65 -6.13 5.88
N LEU A 116 5.34 -7.15 6.39
CA LEU A 116 6.45 -7.82 5.70
C LEU A 116 5.95 -8.45 4.39
N ARG A 117 4.84 -9.18 4.43
CA ARG A 117 4.22 -9.78 3.24
C ARG A 117 3.88 -8.73 2.21
N ASP A 118 3.21 -7.64 2.61
CA ASP A 118 2.81 -6.58 1.70
C ASP A 118 4.05 -5.89 1.10
N SER A 119 5.10 -5.67 1.90
CA SER A 119 6.39 -5.12 1.44
C SER A 119 7.12 -6.05 0.48
N TYR A 120 7.01 -7.36 0.68
CA TYR A 120 7.55 -8.33 -0.26
C TYR A 120 6.80 -8.32 -1.59
N VAL A 121 5.46 -8.42 -1.52
CA VAL A 121 4.58 -8.49 -2.70
C VAL A 121 4.63 -7.22 -3.53
N TYR A 122 4.76 -6.05 -2.89
CA TYR A 122 4.73 -4.74 -3.56
C TYR A 122 6.08 -4.01 -3.54
N GLY A 123 7.17 -4.68 -3.20
CA GLY A 123 8.47 -4.01 -3.04
C GLY A 123 9.63 -4.94 -3.31
N PHE A 124 10.03 -5.76 -2.32
CA PHE A 124 11.24 -6.58 -2.41
C PHE A 124 11.29 -7.47 -3.66
N ARG A 125 10.14 -8.00 -4.11
CA ARG A 125 10.07 -8.80 -5.35
C ARG A 125 10.55 -8.06 -6.60
N TYR A 126 10.38 -6.73 -6.66
CA TYR A 126 10.71 -5.89 -7.81
C TYR A 126 12.07 -5.20 -7.69
N LEU A 127 12.68 -5.23 -6.50
CA LEU A 127 13.93 -4.55 -6.23
C LEU A 127 15.09 -5.04 -7.12
N PRO A 128 15.34 -6.36 -7.31
CA PRO A 128 16.44 -6.81 -8.15
C PRO A 128 16.31 -6.33 -9.60
N HIS A 129 15.10 -6.41 -10.15
CA HIS A 129 14.84 -5.98 -11.53
C HIS A 129 15.01 -4.47 -11.70
N SER A 130 14.49 -3.67 -10.76
CA SER A 130 14.59 -2.21 -10.83
C SER A 130 16.04 -1.72 -10.69
N VAL A 131 16.84 -2.38 -9.84
CA VAL A 131 18.27 -2.09 -9.70
C VAL A 131 19.03 -2.40 -10.99
N LEU A 132 18.76 -3.56 -11.61
CA LEU A 132 19.39 -3.94 -12.87
C LEU A 132 19.03 -2.97 -14.01
N ASP A 133 17.76 -2.56 -14.09
CA ASP A 133 17.29 -1.62 -15.10
C ASP A 133 17.95 -0.24 -14.94
N ASP A 134 18.04 0.29 -13.73
CA ASP A 134 18.68 1.58 -13.47
C ASP A 134 20.20 1.52 -13.68
N ILE A 135 20.87 0.41 -13.33
CA ILE A 135 22.29 0.20 -13.66
C ILE A 135 22.47 0.24 -15.19
N TYR A 136 21.60 -0.44 -15.93
CA TYR A 136 21.69 -0.48 -17.38
C TYR A 136 21.44 0.90 -18.03
N ARG A 137 20.51 1.69 -17.48
CA ARG A 137 20.29 3.10 -17.88
C ARG A 137 21.50 3.98 -17.57
N SER A 138 22.11 3.80 -16.40
CA SER A 138 23.32 4.51 -15.98
C SER A 138 24.50 4.23 -16.93
N LEU A 139 24.68 2.96 -17.33
CA LEU A 139 25.67 2.58 -18.34
C LEU A 139 25.41 3.20 -19.72
N ARG A 140 24.16 3.56 -20.04
CA ARG A 140 23.76 4.25 -21.27
C ARG A 140 23.80 5.79 -21.15
N GLY A 141 24.26 6.32 -20.01
CA GLY A 141 24.44 7.76 -19.79
C GLY A 141 23.31 8.46 -19.03
N ASP A 142 22.28 7.74 -18.58
CA ASP A 142 21.23 8.29 -17.69
C ASP A 142 21.47 7.84 -16.24
N PHE A 143 22.03 8.73 -15.42
CA PHE A 143 22.38 8.45 -14.02
C PHE A 143 21.18 8.51 -13.05
N SER A 144 19.96 8.35 -13.56
CA SER A 144 18.74 8.33 -12.75
C SER A 144 18.44 6.94 -12.17
N PHE A 145 18.38 6.84 -10.83
CA PHE A 145 17.96 5.63 -10.10
C PHE A 145 16.47 5.67 -9.71
N SER A 146 15.65 6.34 -10.53
CA SER A 146 14.24 6.60 -10.21
C SER A 146 13.43 5.33 -9.92
N SER A 147 13.63 4.25 -10.68
CA SER A 147 12.87 2.99 -10.51
C SER A 147 13.19 2.35 -9.15
N THR A 148 14.48 2.25 -8.83
CA THR A 148 15.00 1.71 -7.57
C THR A 148 14.52 2.54 -6.39
N THR A 149 14.60 3.86 -6.48
CA THR A 149 14.12 4.77 -5.43
C THR A 149 12.63 4.58 -5.17
N LEU A 150 11.81 4.47 -6.21
CA LEU A 150 10.36 4.23 -6.07
C LEU A 150 10.05 2.88 -5.42
N VAL A 151 10.79 1.82 -5.75
CA VAL A 151 10.63 0.51 -5.09
C VAL A 151 11.01 0.60 -3.61
N ILE A 152 12.11 1.28 -3.27
CA ILE A 152 12.53 1.45 -1.87
C ILE A 152 11.51 2.27 -1.07
N GLN A 153 11.00 3.36 -1.64
CA GLN A 153 9.91 4.13 -1.05
C GLN A 153 8.68 3.26 -0.82
N GLN A 154 8.35 2.38 -1.77
CA GLN A 154 7.23 1.46 -1.63
C GLN A 154 7.44 0.45 -0.51
N ILE A 155 8.64 -0.12 -0.37
CA ILE A 155 9.01 -1.01 0.73
C ILE A 155 8.82 -0.28 2.07
N LYS A 156 9.33 0.95 2.19
CA LYS A 156 9.19 1.76 3.41
C LYS A 156 7.71 2.03 3.74
N GLY A 157 6.91 2.44 2.77
CA GLY A 157 5.49 2.71 2.96
C GLY A 157 4.66 1.47 3.33
N CYS A 158 5.06 0.29 2.87
CA CYS A 158 4.43 -0.97 3.24
C CYS A 158 4.86 -1.50 4.62
N LEU A 159 6.12 -1.30 5.01
CA LEU A 159 6.64 -1.68 6.33
C LEU A 159 6.11 -0.77 7.44
N PHE A 160 5.99 0.53 7.17
CA PHE A 160 5.55 1.54 8.13
C PHE A 160 4.26 2.21 7.63
N PRO A 161 3.13 1.48 7.64
CA PRO A 161 1.88 1.98 7.12
C PRO A 161 1.36 3.13 7.99
N SER A 162 0.91 4.20 7.34
CA SER A 162 0.16 5.28 7.98
C SER A 162 -1.13 5.53 7.21
N ALA A 163 -2.15 6.04 7.92
CA ALA A 163 -3.39 6.49 7.31
C ALA A 163 -3.18 7.73 6.41
N ASP A 164 -2.14 8.52 6.70
CA ASP A 164 -1.87 9.80 6.01
C ASP A 164 -0.90 9.68 4.84
N ARG A 165 -0.41 8.45 4.56
CA ARG A 165 0.59 8.20 3.53
C ARG A 165 -0.02 7.65 2.24
N ALA A 166 0.71 7.81 1.13
CA ALA A 166 0.44 7.10 -0.10
C ALA A 166 0.40 5.59 0.19
N GLY A 167 -0.74 4.97 -0.10
CA GLY A 167 -1.02 3.61 0.35
C GLY A 167 -0.03 2.54 -0.13
N CYS A 168 -0.15 1.32 0.41
CA CYS A 168 0.60 0.16 -0.06
C CYS A 168 -0.31 -0.80 -0.87
N PRO A 169 -0.13 -0.94 -2.19
CA PRO A 169 0.82 -0.24 -3.06
C PRO A 169 0.41 1.21 -3.38
N SER A 170 1.38 2.05 -3.73
CA SER A 170 1.14 3.43 -4.18
C SER A 170 0.71 3.45 -5.64
N TYR A 171 -0.03 4.47 -6.04
CA TYR A 171 -0.47 4.62 -7.42
C TYR A 171 0.71 4.75 -8.39
N ILE A 172 1.73 5.53 -8.02
CA ILE A 172 2.95 5.72 -8.83
C ILE A 172 3.65 4.38 -9.04
N PHE A 173 3.78 3.56 -7.99
CA PHE A 173 4.34 2.22 -8.10
C PHE A 173 3.51 1.33 -9.05
N LEU A 174 2.18 1.37 -8.95
CA LEU A 174 1.31 0.60 -9.85
C LEU A 174 1.49 1.01 -11.32
N ARG A 175 1.65 2.31 -11.60
CA ARG A 175 1.83 2.83 -12.97
C ARG A 175 3.23 2.56 -13.52
N GLN A 176 4.26 2.92 -12.76
CA GLN A 176 5.63 2.98 -13.25
C GLN A 176 6.38 1.65 -13.12
N ILE A 177 6.12 0.88 -12.06
CA ILE A 177 6.82 -0.39 -11.82
C ILE A 177 5.98 -1.58 -12.31
N ARG A 178 4.66 -1.57 -12.05
CA ARG A 178 3.78 -2.67 -12.49
C ARG A 178 3.16 -2.45 -13.88
N GLY A 179 3.38 -1.31 -14.51
CA GLY A 179 2.87 -1.00 -15.84
C GLY A 179 1.33 -1.02 -15.95
N LYS A 180 0.60 -0.88 -14.84
CA LYS A 180 -0.87 -0.88 -14.87
C LYS A 180 -1.40 0.38 -15.55
N SER A 181 -2.49 0.29 -16.29
CA SER A 181 -3.22 1.47 -16.78
C SER A 181 -4.11 2.09 -15.69
N ASP A 182 -4.59 3.31 -15.90
CA ASP A 182 -5.55 3.96 -14.98
C ASP A 182 -6.84 3.11 -14.89
N ASP A 183 -7.28 2.52 -16.00
CA ASP A 183 -8.43 1.62 -16.08
C ASP A 183 -8.19 0.30 -15.34
N ASP A 184 -6.97 -0.25 -15.36
CA ASP A 184 -6.62 -1.43 -14.55
C ASP A 184 -6.66 -1.14 -13.05
N VAL A 185 -6.24 0.06 -12.65
CA VAL A 185 -6.34 0.50 -11.26
C VAL A 185 -7.80 0.68 -10.87
N LEU A 186 -8.60 1.34 -11.71
CA LEU A 186 -10.03 1.57 -11.49
C LEU A 186 -10.85 0.28 -11.43
N SER A 187 -10.59 -0.66 -12.33
CA SER A 187 -11.27 -1.96 -12.32
C SER A 187 -10.90 -2.79 -11.09
N SER A 188 -9.73 -2.54 -10.49
CA SER A 188 -9.30 -3.21 -9.25
C SER A 188 -9.90 -2.61 -7.97
N CYS A 189 -10.51 -1.42 -8.02
CA CYS A 189 -11.14 -0.78 -6.86
C CYS A 189 -12.16 -1.70 -6.19
N VAL A 190 -12.97 -2.35 -7.02
CA VAL A 190 -14.19 -3.07 -6.63
C VAL A 190 -13.99 -4.57 -6.54
N LYS A 191 -12.87 -5.08 -7.08
CA LYS A 191 -12.58 -6.50 -7.09
C LYS A 191 -11.86 -6.88 -5.80
N THR A 192 -12.44 -7.79 -5.04
CA THR A 192 -11.72 -8.64 -4.10
C THR A 192 -11.08 -9.79 -4.87
N ASN A 193 -10.13 -10.50 -4.25
CA ASN A 193 -9.56 -11.69 -4.88
C ASN A 193 -10.65 -12.78 -4.87
N SER A 194 -10.88 -13.48 -5.97
CA SER A 194 -11.93 -14.51 -6.05
C SER A 194 -11.76 -15.62 -5.01
N ASN A 195 -10.52 -15.95 -4.64
CA ASN A 195 -10.23 -16.91 -3.56
C ASN A 195 -10.57 -16.33 -2.16
N TYR A 196 -10.65 -15.01 -2.08
CA TYR A 196 -11.17 -14.24 -0.94
C TYR A 196 -12.68 -13.97 -1.09
N ASP A 197 -13.37 -14.53 -2.08
CA ASP A 197 -14.82 -14.40 -2.26
C ASP A 197 -15.54 -15.75 -2.09
N SER A 198 -14.82 -16.86 -2.27
CA SER A 198 -15.36 -18.23 -2.27
C SER A 198 -15.54 -18.89 -0.90
N VAL A 199 -15.61 -18.10 0.19
CA VAL A 199 -15.93 -18.59 1.56
C VAL A 199 -17.02 -17.75 2.16
#